data_AF-A0A432C8N0-F1
#
_entry.id   AF-A0A432C8N0-F1
#
_cell.length_a   1.000
_cell.length_b   1.000
_cell.length_c   1.000
_cell.angle_alpha   90.00
_cell.angle_beta   90.00
_cell.angle_gamma   90.00
#
_symmetry.space_group_name_H-M   'P 1'
#
loop_
_entity.id
_entity.type
_entity.pdbx_description
1 polymer ?
#
loop_
_entity_poly.entity_id
_entity_poly.type
_entity_poly.pdbx_seq_one_letter_code
_entity_poly.pdbx_strand_id
1 'polypeptide(L)' 'MKVVHIVNSIDKSTGGPARSVPQTCVELAEHDITIELITQESSDMVKVADRASLTVRFYSIWELF' A
#
# COMPACT_ATOMS: atom_id res chain seq x y z
N MET A 1 1.53 15.80 8.02
CA MET A 1 0.75 15.67 6.77
C MET A 1 0.36 14.20 6.64
N LYS A 2 -0.87 13.88 6.23
CA LYS A 2 -1.32 12.50 6.01
C LYS A 2 -1.51 12.27 4.52
N VAL A 3 -0.95 11.19 3.98
CA VAL A 3 -1.13 10.76 2.58
C VAL A 3 -1.94 9.48 2.57
N VAL A 4 -2.98 9.45 1.74
CA VAL A 4 -3.75 8.25 1.45
C VAL A 4 -3.44 7.84 0.03
N HIS A 5 -2.96 6.62 -0.17
CA HIS A 5 -2.70 6.06 -1.49
C HIS A 5 -3.60 4.86 -1.70
N ILE A 6 -4.35 4.85 -2.79
CA ILE A 6 -5.23 3.73 -3.15
C ILE A 6 -4.65 3.08 -4.40
N VAL A 7 -4.34 1.79 -4.31
CA VAL A 7 -3.85 0.99 -5.43
C VAL A 7 -4.69 -0.28 -5.53
N ASN A 8 -5.02 -0.71 -6.75
CA ASN A 8 -5.91 -1.86 -6.93
C ASN A 8 -5.29 -3.19 -6.48
N SER A 9 -3.97 -3.31 -6.49
CA SER A 9 -3.27 -4.54 -6.15
C SER A 9 -1.85 -4.24 -5.66
N ILE A 10 -1.38 -5.07 -4.73
CA ILE A 10 0.03 -5.21 -4.35
C ILE A 10 0.55 -6.63 -4.60
N ASP A 11 -0.14 -7.41 -5.44
CA ASP A 11 0.31 -8.74 -5.83
C ASP A 11 1.59 -8.64 -6.69
N LYS A 12 2.56 -9.53 -6.45
CA LYS A 12 3.84 -9.53 -7.16
C LYS A 12 3.69 -9.76 -8.67
N SER A 13 2.67 -10.52 -9.07
CA SER A 13 2.38 -10.86 -10.46
C SER A 13 1.77 -9.69 -11.26
N THR A 14 1.29 -8.65 -10.59
CA THR A 14 0.67 -7.49 -11.24
C THR A 14 1.69 -6.49 -11.84
N GLY A 15 1.19 -5.47 -12.56
CA GLY A 15 2.02 -4.46 -13.23
C GLY A 15 2.91 -3.62 -12.31
N GLY A 16 3.74 -2.74 -12.90
CA GLY A 16 4.72 -1.90 -12.20
C GLY A 16 4.21 -1.20 -10.93
N PRO A 17 3.03 -0.52 -10.95
CA PRO A 17 2.50 0.19 -9.79
C PRO A 17 2.31 -0.68 -8.55
N ALA A 18 1.91 -1.95 -8.71
CA ALA A 18 1.72 -2.87 -7.59
C ALA A 18 3.01 -3.14 -6.81
N ARG A 19 4.18 -2.98 -7.45
CA ARG A 19 5.49 -3.15 -6.82
C ARG A 19 6.10 -1.83 -6.36
N SER A 20 5.99 -0.77 -7.16
CA SER A 20 6.65 0.51 -6.87
C SER A 20 5.91 1.34 -5.82
N VAL A 21 4.58 1.37 -5.85
CA VAL A 21 3.79 2.19 -4.91
C VAL A 21 4.03 1.78 -3.46
N PRO A 22 3.98 0.49 -3.07
CA PRO A 22 4.21 0.11 -1.69
C PRO A 22 5.63 0.44 -1.22
N GLN A 23 6.62 0.33 -2.12
CA GLN A 23 8.00 0.69 -1.80
C GLN A 23 8.15 2.21 -1.57
N THR A 24 7.57 3.04 -2.43
CA THR A 24 7.56 4.49 -2.22
C THR A 24 6.83 4.87 -0.93
N CYS A 25 5.74 4.17 -0.58
CA CYS A 25 5.08 4.38 0.71
C CYS A 25 5.98 4.05 1.90
N VAL A 26 6.81 3.01 1.81
CA VAL A 26 7.81 2.70 2.85
C VAL A 26 8.85 3.82 2.95
N GLU A 27 9.42 4.25 1.82
CA GLU A 27 10.44 5.31 1.79
C GLU A 27 9.91 6.63 2.37
N LEU A 28 8.68 7.02 2.04
CA LEU A 28 8.06 8.21 2.61
C LEU A 28 7.79 8.06 4.11
N ALA A 29 7.41 6.87 4.58
CA ALA A 29 7.20 6.59 5.98
C ALA A 29 8.51 6.70 6.82
N GLU A 30 9.68 6.48 6.20
CA GLU A 30 11.00 6.70 6.82
C GLU A 30 11.31 8.19 7.08
N HIS A 31 10.58 9.08 6.43
CA HIS A 31 10.66 10.53 6.64
C HIS A 31 9.53 11.04 7.57
N ASP A 32 8.99 10.18 8.43
CA ASP A 32 7.90 10.45 9.38
C ASP A 32 6.60 10.97 8.73
N ILE A 33 6.42 10.71 7.44
CA ILE A 33 5.15 11.01 6.75
C ILE A 33 4.15 9.92 7.10
N THR A 34 3.00 10.30 7.65
CA THR A 34 1.92 9.35 7.95
C THR A 34 1.24 8.92 6.66
N ILE A 35 1.25 7.62 6.40
CA ILE A 35 0.72 7.03 5.17
C ILE A 35 -0.33 5.97 5.50
N GLU A 36 -1.40 6.00 4.73
CA GLU A 36 -2.39 4.95 4.66
C GLU A 36 -2.44 4.40 3.23
N LEU A 37 -2.03 3.14 3.07
CA LEU A 37 -2.09 2.42 1.81
C LEU A 37 -3.33 1.53 1.80
N ILE A 38 -4.26 1.80 0.88
CA ILE A 38 -5.46 0.98 0.68
C ILE A 38 -5.24 0.14 -0.58
N THR A 39 -5.44 -1.17 -0.45
CA THR A 39 -5.28 -2.13 -1.54
C THR A 39 -6.19 -3.34 -1.39
N GLN A 40 -6.33 -4.14 -2.43
CA GLN A 40 -6.90 -5.48 -2.32
C GLN A 40 -5.90 -6.44 -1.63
N GLU A 41 -6.44 -7.38 -0.85
CA GLU A 41 -5.67 -8.51 -0.31
C GLU A 41 -5.23 -9.46 -1.43
N SER A 42 -4.05 -10.04 -1.29
CA SER A 42 -3.52 -11.05 -2.22
C SER A 42 -2.78 -12.13 -1.44
N SER A 43 -2.73 -13.35 -2.00
CA SER A 43 -1.95 -14.45 -1.43
C SER A 43 -0.43 -14.32 -1.67
N ASP A 44 0.00 -13.49 -2.62
CA ASP A 44 1.41 -13.27 -2.99
C ASP A 44 1.76 -11.78 -3.08
N MET A 45 1.59 -11.07 -1.96
CA MET A 45 1.82 -9.64 -1.85
C MET A 45 3.31 -9.27 -1.87
N VAL A 46 3.65 -8.12 -2.45
CA VAL A 46 4.92 -7.47 -2.15
C VAL A 46 4.99 -7.15 -0.66
N LYS A 47 6.17 -7.36 -0.06
CA LYS A 47 6.37 -7.06 1.36
C LYS A 47 6.32 -5.56 1.57
N VAL A 48 5.43 -5.13 2.45
CA VAL A 48 5.41 -3.77 2.97
C VAL A 48 6.00 -3.83 4.37
N ALA A 49 7.06 -3.04 4.62
CA ALA A 49 7.69 -3.02 5.92
C ALA A 49 6.73 -2.46 6.97
N ASP A 50 6.68 -3.09 8.14
CA ASP A 50 5.86 -2.61 9.25
C ASP A 50 6.51 -1.38 9.90
N ARG A 51 5.80 -0.26 9.92
CA ARG A 51 6.28 1.03 10.44
C ARG A 51 5.12 1.73 11.14
N ALA A 52 5.39 2.39 12.26
CA ALA A 52 4.36 3.12 13.01
C ALA A 52 3.64 4.21 12.18
N SER A 53 4.33 4.80 11.21
CA SER A 53 3.81 5.83 10.30
C SER A 53 3.16 5.27 9.03
N LEU A 54 3.17 3.95 8.78
CA LEU A 54 2.58 3.32 7.60
C LEU A 54 1.52 2.30 8.01
N THR A 55 0.27 2.56 7.64
CA THR A 55 -0.83 1.60 7.80
C THR A 55 -1.23 1.04 6.45
N VAL A 56 -1.28 -0.28 6.32
CA VAL A 56 -1.87 -0.95 5.15
C VAL A 56 -3.26 -1.44 5.52
N ARG A 57 -4.25 -1.09 4.71
CA ARG A 57 -5.62 -1.59 4.85
C ARG A 57 -6.04 -2.33 3.61
N PHE A 58 -6.65 -3.48 3.84
CA PHE A 58 -7.23 -4.28 2.77
C PHE A 58 -8.70 -3.94 2.62
N TYR A 59 -9.07 -3.48 1.43
CA TYR A 59 -10.46 -3.27 1.03
C TYR A 59 -10.65 -3.86 -0.35
N SER A 60 -11.76 -4.58 -0.53
CA SER A 60 -12.19 -4.91 -1.88
C SER A 60 -12.75 -3.64 -2.52
N ILE A 61 -12.28 -3.27 -3.73
CA ILE A 61 -12.85 -2.10 -4.43
C ILE A 61 -14.34 -2.30 -4.74
N TRP A 62 -14.80 -3.56 -4.75
CA TRP A 62 -16.20 -3.94 -4.87
C TRP A 62 -17.03 -3.64 -3.62
N GLU A 63 -16.41 -3.41 -2.46
CA GLU A 63 -17.08 -3.01 -1.22
C GLU A 63 -17.19 -1.48 -1.09
N LEU A 64 -16.61 -0.72 -2.03
CA LEU A 64 -16.66 0.74 -2.07
C LEU A 64 -17.80 1.29 -2.95
N PHE A 65 -18.53 0.42 -3.64
CA PHE A 65 -19.68 0.73 -4.51
C PHE A 65 -20.90 -0.10 -4.10
#